data_AF-A0A7J8QA65-F1
#
_entry.id   AF-A0A7J8QA65-F1
#
_cell.length_a   1.000
_cell.length_b   1.000
_cell.length_c   1.000
_cell.angle_alpha   90.00
_cell.angle_beta   90.00
_cell.angle_gamma   90.00
#
_symmetry.space_group_name_H-M   'P 1'
#
loop_
_entity.id
_entity.type
_entity.pdbx_description
1 polymer ?
#
loop_
_entity_poly.entity_id
_entity_poly.type
_entity_poly.pdbx_seq_one_letter_code
_entity_poly.pdbx_strand_id
1 'polypeptide(L)'
;LHNRIIQLEKQLDQKQALELEIEQLRGSLNVIRHMGDEDDKEVLQKIEASLKDLREKEGELEDLEALNQTLIVSERKSNDELQDARKELINGLKEISRRANIGVKRMGELDGKPFLEAMKRRYNEELAEERASEMCSLWEEYLKDPDWHPFKRIKLEGGEEYQEVIDDEDEKLRDLKAEMGNEAYKSVTLAIKEINEYNPSGRYVISELWNYREGRKASLKEGVEFLLELWETVKRRRGMT
;
A
#
# COMPACT_ATOMS: atom_id res chain seq x y z
N LEU A 1 4.20 -3.70 15.33
CA LEU A 1 3.05 -4.33 14.62
C LEU A 1 2.45 -5.48 15.45
N HIS A 2 3.22 -6.53 15.78
CA HIS A 2 2.72 -7.68 16.54
C HIS A 2 2.01 -7.33 17.86
N ASN A 3 2.61 -6.50 18.72
CA ASN A 3 1.98 -6.07 19.98
C ASN A 3 0.68 -5.29 19.79
N ARG A 4 0.54 -4.56 18.68
CA ARG A 4 -0.68 -3.81 18.37
C ARG A 4 -1.80 -4.72 17.90
N ILE A 5 -1.47 -5.76 17.12
CA ILE A 5 -2.42 -6.79 16.68
C ILE A 5 -2.98 -7.52 17.90
N ILE A 6 -2.12 -8.02 18.78
CA ILE A 6 -2.52 -8.70 20.03
C ILE A 6 -3.45 -7.82 20.87
N GLN A 7 -3.16 -6.52 20.95
CA GLN A 7 -3.98 -5.60 21.74
C GLN A 7 -5.34 -5.34 21.10
N LEU A 8 -5.42 -5.27 19.77
CA LEU A 8 -6.68 -5.12 19.04
C LEU A 8 -7.53 -6.40 19.11
N GLU A 9 -6.90 -7.57 19.04
CA GLU A 9 -7.57 -8.86 19.25
C GLU A 9 -8.21 -8.91 20.63
N LYS A 10 -7.47 -8.54 21.68
CA LYS A 10 -8.01 -8.47 23.04
C LYS A 10 -9.19 -7.50 23.16
N GLN A 11 -9.15 -6.36 22.48
CA GLN A 11 -10.26 -5.39 22.47
C GLN A 11 -11.49 -5.93 21.73
N LEU A 12 -11.26 -6.67 20.64
CA LEU A 12 -12.33 -7.36 19.90
C LEU A 12 -12.99 -8.44 20.75
N ASP A 13 -12.19 -9.27 21.42
CA ASP A 13 -12.69 -10.31 22.33
C ASP A 13 -13.54 -9.70 23.46
N GLN A 14 -13.13 -8.55 24.00
CA GLN A 14 -13.89 -7.82 25.01
C GLN A 14 -15.23 -7.32 24.47
N LYS A 15 -15.27 -6.77 23.25
CA LYS A 15 -16.52 -6.36 22.59
C LYS A 15 -17.45 -7.55 22.41
N GLN A 16 -16.94 -8.66 21.89
CA GLN A 16 -17.72 -9.88 21.66
C GLN A 16 -18.24 -10.48 22.96
N ALA A 17 -17.44 -10.45 24.04
CA ALA A 17 -17.89 -10.91 25.36
C ALA A 17 -19.06 -10.06 25.88
N LEU A 18 -19.01 -8.73 25.70
CA LEU A 18 -20.08 -7.82 26.08
C LEU A 18 -21.35 -8.07 25.26
N GLU A 19 -21.23 -8.24 23.94
CA GLU A 19 -22.35 -8.60 23.05
C GLU A 19 -23.01 -9.93 23.48
N LEU A 20 -22.22 -10.94 23.81
CA LEU A 20 -22.73 -12.22 24.32
C LEU A 20 -23.44 -12.07 25.66
N GLU A 21 -22.90 -11.24 26.57
CA GLU A 21 -23.50 -11.00 27.89
C GLU A 21 -24.86 -10.28 27.76
N ILE A 22 -24.97 -9.29 26.87
CA ILE A 22 -26.22 -8.62 26.53
C ILE A 22 -27.27 -9.62 26.02
N GLU A 23 -26.90 -10.51 25.10
CA GLU A 23 -27.80 -11.55 24.59
C GLU A 23 -28.21 -12.58 25.66
N GLN A 24 -27.29 -12.96 26.55
CA GLN A 24 -27.60 -13.82 27.69
C GLN A 24 -28.58 -13.17 28.66
N LEU A 25 -28.41 -11.89 28.96
CA LEU A 25 -29.32 -11.12 29.81
C LEU A 25 -30.70 -10.99 29.16
N ARG A 26 -30.77 -10.68 27.86
CA ARG A 26 -32.03 -10.65 27.09
C ARG A 26 -32.76 -11.99 27.16
N GLY A 27 -32.04 -13.10 26.97
CA GLY A 27 -32.58 -14.45 27.07
C GLY A 27 -33.10 -14.78 28.47
N SER A 28 -32.32 -14.50 29.51
CA SER A 28 -32.69 -14.72 30.91
C SER A 28 -33.95 -13.93 31.29
N LEU A 29 -34.02 -12.66 30.90
CA LEU A 29 -35.14 -11.78 31.17
C LEU A 29 -36.43 -12.27 30.51
N ASN A 30 -36.32 -12.82 29.30
CA ASN A 30 -37.46 -13.41 28.59
C ASN A 30 -38.00 -14.67 29.31
N VAL A 31 -37.12 -15.50 29.85
CA VAL A 31 -37.50 -16.68 30.66
C VAL A 31 -38.21 -16.27 31.95
N ILE A 32 -37.64 -15.32 32.70
CA ILE A 32 -38.23 -14.84 33.96
C ILE A 32 -39.63 -14.25 33.73
N ARG A 33 -39.82 -13.49 32.64
CA ARG A 33 -41.14 -12.96 32.24
C ARG A 33 -42.17 -14.03 31.86
N HIS A 34 -41.75 -15.19 31.40
CA HIS A 34 -42.66 -16.26 30.96
C HIS A 34 -42.96 -17.30 32.06
N MET A 35 -42.07 -17.45 33.03
CA MET A 35 -42.19 -18.46 34.10
C MET A 35 -42.55 -17.89 35.48
N GLY A 36 -42.43 -16.57 35.69
CA GLY A 36 -42.70 -15.95 36.98
C GLY A 36 -44.17 -15.58 37.17
N ASP A 37 -44.66 -15.71 38.40
CA ASP A 37 -45.95 -15.16 38.80
C ASP A 37 -45.87 -13.62 38.83
N GLU A 38 -46.77 -12.95 38.12
CA GLU A 38 -46.75 -11.48 37.93
C GLU A 38 -46.90 -10.68 39.25
N ASP A 39 -47.44 -11.32 40.28
CA ASP A 39 -47.64 -10.72 41.61
C ASP A 39 -46.50 -11.01 42.60
N ASP A 40 -45.48 -11.80 42.22
CA ASP A 40 -44.34 -12.09 43.08
C ASP A 40 -43.36 -10.90 43.11
N LYS A 41 -43.30 -10.26 44.27
CA LYS A 41 -42.43 -9.11 44.53
C LYS A 41 -40.95 -9.41 44.31
N GLU A 42 -40.50 -10.64 44.55
CA GLU A 42 -39.11 -11.05 44.30
C GLU A 42 -38.81 -11.17 42.80
N VAL A 43 -39.78 -11.68 42.02
CA VAL A 43 -39.69 -11.76 40.55
C VAL A 43 -39.63 -10.35 39.94
N LEU A 44 -40.49 -9.44 40.39
CA LEU A 44 -40.50 -8.05 39.92
C LEU A 44 -39.17 -7.34 40.18
N GLN A 45 -38.56 -7.53 41.36
CA GLN A 45 -37.25 -6.95 41.70
C GLN A 45 -36.12 -7.50 40.81
N LYS A 46 -36.13 -8.81 40.51
CA LYS A 46 -35.14 -9.42 39.61
C LYS A 46 -35.27 -8.91 38.18
N ILE A 47 -36.49 -8.73 37.68
CA ILE A 47 -36.75 -8.14 36.36
C ILE A 47 -36.22 -6.70 36.32
N GLU A 48 -36.52 -5.89 37.33
CA GLU A 48 -36.08 -4.49 37.37
C GLU A 48 -34.54 -4.37 37.40
N ALA A 49 -33.87 -5.18 38.22
CA ALA A 49 -32.41 -5.23 38.28
C ALA A 49 -31.80 -5.66 36.93
N SER A 50 -32.35 -6.70 36.30
CA SER A 50 -31.86 -7.20 35.00
C SER A 50 -32.08 -6.18 33.87
N LEU A 51 -33.21 -5.47 33.87
CA LEU A 51 -33.47 -4.37 32.93
C LEU A 51 -32.48 -3.22 33.10
N LYS A 52 -32.08 -2.92 34.34
CA LYS A 52 -31.11 -1.87 34.61
C LYS A 52 -29.72 -2.27 34.10
N ASP A 53 -29.24 -3.47 34.43
CA ASP A 53 -27.94 -3.99 33.96
C ASP A 53 -27.89 -4.10 32.43
N LEU A 54 -28.97 -4.58 31.81
CA LEU A 54 -29.09 -4.63 30.35
C LEU A 54 -28.95 -3.24 29.71
N ARG A 55 -29.66 -2.23 30.25
CA ARG A 55 -29.55 -0.84 29.76
C ARG A 55 -28.14 -0.27 29.92
N GLU A 56 -27.47 -0.57 31.03
CA GLU A 56 -26.10 -0.10 31.27
C GLU A 56 -25.15 -0.71 30.23
N LYS A 57 -25.21 -2.03 29.99
CA LYS A 57 -24.36 -2.73 29.00
C LYS A 57 -24.68 -2.35 27.56
N GLU A 58 -25.95 -2.21 27.20
CA GLU A 58 -26.36 -1.73 25.87
C GLU A 58 -25.82 -0.32 25.61
N GLY A 59 -25.86 0.56 26.63
CA GLY A 59 -25.26 1.89 26.55
C GLY A 59 -23.73 1.84 26.40
N GLU A 60 -23.04 0.98 27.16
CA GLU A 60 -21.60 0.78 27.02
C GLU A 60 -21.21 0.30 25.61
N LEU A 61 -21.99 -0.62 25.03
CA LEU A 61 -21.76 -1.11 23.67
C LEU A 61 -21.98 0.01 22.64
N GLU A 62 -23.06 0.79 22.78
CA GLU A 62 -23.35 1.94 21.90
C GLU A 62 -22.24 2.99 21.94
N ASP A 63 -21.75 3.33 23.14
CA ASP A 63 -20.64 4.27 23.34
C ASP A 63 -19.35 3.77 22.69
N LEU A 64 -19.05 2.48 22.81
CA LEU A 64 -17.88 1.84 22.16
C LEU A 64 -17.98 1.90 20.63
N GLU A 65 -19.16 1.63 20.08
CA GLU A 65 -19.40 1.69 18.64
C GLU A 65 -19.32 3.12 18.10
N ALA A 66 -19.89 4.09 18.83
CA ALA A 66 -19.80 5.51 18.49
C ALA A 66 -18.35 6.02 18.51
N LEU A 67 -17.57 5.61 19.51
CA LEU A 67 -16.14 5.93 19.59
C LEU A 67 -15.36 5.31 18.43
N ASN A 68 -15.60 4.04 18.10
CA ASN A 68 -14.93 3.37 16.99
C ASN A 68 -15.23 4.08 15.65
N GLN A 69 -16.50 4.41 15.41
CA GLN A 69 -16.89 5.15 14.21
C GLN A 69 -16.21 6.53 14.13
N THR A 70 -16.10 7.24 15.26
CA THR A 70 -15.38 8.51 15.34
C THR A 70 -13.89 8.35 15.02
N LEU A 71 -13.24 7.32 15.56
CA LEU A 71 -11.84 7.02 15.29
C LEU A 71 -11.61 6.68 13.82
N ILE A 72 -12.49 5.88 13.19
CA ILE A 72 -12.42 5.57 11.75
C ILE A 72 -12.48 6.85 10.91
N VAL A 73 -13.43 7.75 11.22
CA VAL A 73 -13.56 9.01 10.49
C VAL A 73 -12.33 9.91 10.70
N SER A 74 -11.80 9.98 11.93
CA SER A 74 -10.61 10.76 12.23
C SER A 74 -9.34 10.21 11.56
N GLU A 75 -9.17 8.90 11.55
CA GLU A 75 -8.02 8.23 10.92
C GLU A 75 -8.04 8.44 9.41
N ARG A 76 -9.19 8.26 8.77
CA ARG A 76 -9.36 8.53 7.33
C ARG A 76 -8.97 9.95 6.97
N LYS A 77 -9.48 10.94 7.72
CA LYS A 77 -9.13 12.36 7.50
C LYS A 77 -7.63 12.60 7.63
N SER A 78 -7.00 12.09 8.69
CA SER A 78 -5.55 12.26 8.88
C SER A 78 -4.72 11.55 7.81
N ASN A 79 -5.15 10.36 7.37
CA ASN A 79 -4.50 9.65 6.29
C ASN A 79 -4.66 10.41 4.95
N ASP A 80 -5.84 10.95 4.66
CA ASP A 80 -6.06 11.77 3.45
C ASP A 80 -5.11 12.97 3.41
N GLU A 81 -4.97 13.71 4.52
CA GLU A 81 -4.01 14.82 4.64
C GLU A 81 -2.56 14.36 4.41
N LEU A 82 -2.16 13.21 4.97
CA LEU A 82 -0.81 12.65 4.77
C LEU A 82 -0.58 12.20 3.32
N GLN A 83 -1.59 11.61 2.67
CA GLN A 83 -1.50 11.22 1.27
C GLN A 83 -1.41 12.44 0.36
N ASP A 84 -2.18 13.49 0.63
CA ASP A 84 -2.15 14.72 -0.15
C ASP A 84 -0.82 15.46 0.03
N ALA A 85 -0.29 15.53 1.27
CA ALA A 85 1.06 16.05 1.52
C ALA A 85 2.13 15.23 0.77
N ARG A 86 2.00 13.90 0.70
CA ARG A 86 2.92 13.04 -0.04
C ARG A 86 2.83 13.28 -1.54
N LYS A 87 1.63 13.40 -2.11
CA LYS A 87 1.41 13.70 -3.53
C LYS A 87 2.01 15.05 -3.88
N GLU A 88 1.81 16.06 -3.04
CA GLU A 88 2.33 17.40 -3.27
C GLU A 88 3.86 17.42 -3.22
N LEU A 89 4.44 16.71 -2.26
CA LEU A 89 5.89 16.53 -2.16
C LEU A 89 6.47 15.83 -3.39
N ILE A 90 5.82 14.77 -3.87
CA ILE A 90 6.20 14.10 -5.12
C ILE A 90 6.13 15.08 -6.28
N ASN A 91 5.01 15.82 -6.43
CA ASN A 91 4.85 16.81 -7.49
C ASN A 91 5.93 17.90 -7.45
N GLY A 92 6.20 18.48 -6.29
CA GLY A 92 7.21 19.53 -6.11
C GLY A 92 8.64 19.04 -6.35
N LEU A 93 8.92 17.75 -6.16
CA LEU A 93 10.23 17.15 -6.40
C LEU A 93 10.42 16.60 -7.82
N LYS A 94 9.41 16.61 -8.71
CA LYS A 94 9.51 16.06 -10.09
C LYS A 94 10.64 16.67 -10.91
N GLU A 95 10.81 17.99 -10.81
CA GLU A 95 11.79 18.75 -11.58
C GLU A 95 13.17 18.82 -10.90
N ILE A 96 13.29 18.28 -9.68
CA ILE A 96 14.54 18.29 -8.94
C ILE A 96 15.44 17.16 -9.44
N SER A 97 16.72 17.48 -9.64
CA SER A 97 17.69 16.58 -10.25
C SER A 97 17.75 15.21 -9.55
N ARG A 98 17.72 14.14 -10.37
CA ARG A 98 17.94 12.73 -9.97
C ARG A 98 19.30 12.47 -9.27
N ARG A 99 20.21 13.46 -9.19
CA ARG A 99 21.49 13.35 -8.47
C ARG A 99 21.36 13.58 -6.97
N ALA A 100 20.19 14.02 -6.49
CA ALA A 100 19.92 14.13 -5.06
C ALA A 100 19.68 12.75 -4.42
N ASN A 101 19.98 12.64 -3.11
CA ASN A 101 19.74 11.40 -2.37
C ASN A 101 18.25 11.08 -2.23
N ILE A 102 17.40 12.11 -2.16
CA ILE A 102 15.94 12.01 -2.14
C ILE A 102 15.41 12.61 -3.44
N GLY A 103 14.43 11.96 -4.06
CA GLY A 103 13.78 12.47 -5.25
C GLY A 103 12.55 11.65 -5.64
N VAL A 104 12.11 11.82 -6.87
CA VAL A 104 10.98 11.05 -7.42
C VAL A 104 11.52 9.92 -8.28
N LYS A 105 11.05 8.69 -8.03
CA LYS A 105 11.27 7.54 -8.90
C LYS A 105 9.97 7.21 -9.62
N ARG A 106 10.05 6.92 -10.92
CA ARG A 106 8.92 6.48 -11.74
C ARG A 106 8.93 4.94 -11.78
N MET A 107 8.14 4.32 -10.92
CA MET A 107 8.07 2.87 -10.78
C MET A 107 7.42 2.25 -12.02
N GLY A 108 8.14 1.33 -12.66
CA GLY A 108 7.69 0.70 -13.90
C GLY A 108 8.02 1.49 -15.16
N GLU A 109 8.75 2.61 -15.05
CA GLU A 109 9.27 3.31 -16.24
C GLU A 109 10.37 2.47 -16.89
N LEU A 110 10.23 2.20 -18.18
CA LEU A 110 11.24 1.47 -18.94
C LEU A 110 12.47 2.36 -19.18
N ASP A 111 13.66 1.88 -18.79
CA ASP A 111 14.90 2.55 -19.20
C ASP A 111 15.20 2.20 -20.65
N GLY A 112 15.12 3.20 -21.54
CA GLY A 112 15.38 3.06 -22.97
C GLY A 112 16.86 3.05 -23.34
N LYS A 113 17.79 3.39 -22.43
CA LYS A 113 19.22 3.43 -22.74
C LYS A 113 19.78 2.07 -23.23
N PRO A 114 19.44 0.93 -22.60
CA PRO A 114 19.91 -0.37 -23.08
C PRO A 114 19.43 -0.68 -24.51
N PHE A 115 18.23 -0.24 -24.88
CA PHE A 115 17.71 -0.39 -26.23
C PHE A 115 18.50 0.44 -27.23
N LEU A 116 18.78 1.70 -26.89
CA LEU A 116 19.61 2.58 -27.71
C LEU A 116 21.02 2.03 -27.89
N GLU A 117 21.66 1.56 -26.81
CA GLU A 117 22.99 0.95 -26.88
C GLU A 117 23.02 -0.32 -27.74
N ALA A 118 21.94 -1.12 -27.72
CA ALA A 118 21.80 -2.27 -28.59
C ALA A 118 21.64 -1.86 -30.06
N MET A 119 20.82 -0.85 -30.36
CA MET A 119 20.60 -0.37 -31.73
C MET A 119 21.84 0.30 -32.34
N LYS A 120 22.62 1.04 -31.54
CA LYS A 120 23.90 1.66 -31.99
C LYS A 120 24.95 0.66 -32.48
N ARG A 121 24.83 -0.61 -32.11
CA ARG A 121 25.71 -1.68 -32.62
C ARG A 121 25.36 -2.13 -34.05
N ARG A 122 24.16 -1.79 -34.52
CA ARG A 122 23.60 -2.26 -35.80
C ARG A 122 23.33 -1.14 -36.79
N TYR A 123 23.06 0.07 -36.31
CA TYR A 123 22.62 1.21 -37.10
C TYR A 123 23.49 2.45 -36.87
N ASN A 124 23.37 3.44 -37.76
CA ASN A 124 23.93 4.78 -37.52
C ASN A 124 23.13 5.49 -36.40
N GLU A 125 23.62 6.63 -35.91
CA GLU A 125 23.06 7.30 -34.73
C GLU A 125 21.56 7.64 -34.89
N GLU A 126 21.17 8.27 -36.00
CA GLU A 126 19.78 8.70 -36.25
C GLU A 126 18.83 7.49 -36.34
N LEU A 127 19.19 6.47 -37.11
CA LEU A 127 18.39 5.25 -37.21
C LEU A 127 18.40 4.46 -35.89
N ALA A 128 19.48 4.50 -35.11
CA ALA A 128 19.54 3.81 -33.84
C ALA A 128 18.59 4.43 -32.81
N GLU A 129 18.48 5.76 -32.79
CA GLU A 129 17.53 6.47 -31.94
C GLU A 129 16.08 6.16 -32.32
N GLU A 130 15.74 6.25 -33.62
CA GLU A 130 14.40 5.92 -34.12
C GLU A 130 14.02 4.47 -33.76
N ARG A 131 14.88 3.50 -34.09
CA ARG A 131 14.63 2.07 -33.81
C ARG A 131 14.55 1.75 -32.34
N ALA A 132 15.37 2.40 -31.51
CA ALA A 132 15.30 2.21 -30.06
C ALA A 132 13.98 2.75 -29.51
N SER A 133 13.50 3.89 -30.01
CA SER A 133 12.21 4.47 -29.61
C SER A 133 11.02 3.60 -30.02
N GLU A 134 11.05 3.02 -31.24
CA GLU A 134 10.03 2.05 -31.69
C GLU A 134 10.00 0.84 -30.76
N MET A 135 11.18 0.29 -30.45
CA MET A 135 11.30 -0.89 -29.59
C MET A 135 10.87 -0.61 -28.15
N CYS A 136 11.28 0.52 -27.57
CA CYS A 136 10.82 0.92 -26.23
C CYS A 136 9.29 1.05 -26.19
N SER A 137 8.68 1.71 -27.19
CA SER A 137 7.22 1.83 -27.27
C SER A 137 6.53 0.48 -27.31
N LEU A 138 7.04 -0.48 -28.09
CA LEU A 138 6.50 -1.83 -28.14
C LEU A 138 6.53 -2.52 -26.77
N TRP A 139 7.66 -2.43 -26.07
CA TRP A 139 7.80 -3.02 -24.74
C TRP A 139 6.96 -2.32 -23.68
N GLU A 140 6.81 -1.00 -23.77
CA GLU A 140 5.88 -0.26 -22.92
C GLU A 140 4.43 -0.72 -23.11
N GLU A 141 4.01 -1.05 -24.33
CA GLU A 141 2.69 -1.62 -24.58
C GLU A 141 2.54 -3.04 -24.01
N TYR A 142 3.56 -3.89 -24.12
CA TYR A 142 3.55 -5.18 -23.44
C TYR A 142 3.49 -5.04 -21.92
N LEU A 143 4.26 -4.11 -21.33
CA LEU A 143 4.24 -3.86 -19.88
C LEU A 143 2.86 -3.41 -19.36
N LYS A 144 2.05 -2.75 -20.21
CA LYS A 144 0.69 -2.31 -19.89
C LYS A 144 -0.36 -3.41 -20.10
N ASP A 145 -0.04 -4.47 -20.83
CA ASP A 145 -0.94 -5.57 -21.14
C ASP A 145 -1.27 -6.37 -19.86
N PRO A 146 -2.51 -6.36 -19.37
CA PRO A 146 -2.89 -7.11 -18.18
C PRO A 146 -2.79 -8.63 -18.37
N ASP A 147 -2.92 -9.12 -19.61
CA ASP A 147 -2.87 -10.54 -19.95
C ASP A 147 -1.43 -11.08 -19.99
N TRP A 148 -0.43 -10.19 -20.04
CA TRP A 148 0.97 -10.56 -19.96
C TRP A 148 1.48 -10.54 -18.51
N HIS A 149 1.79 -11.74 -18.00
CA HIS A 149 2.28 -11.95 -16.64
C HIS A 149 3.44 -12.95 -16.64
N PRO A 150 4.68 -12.51 -16.98
CA PRO A 150 5.84 -13.39 -17.14
C PRO A 150 6.46 -13.78 -15.79
N PHE A 151 5.64 -14.32 -14.88
CA PHE A 151 6.03 -14.75 -13.56
C PHE A 151 5.64 -16.20 -13.31
N LYS A 152 6.48 -16.90 -12.55
CA LYS A 152 6.22 -18.24 -12.04
C LYS A 152 6.36 -18.27 -10.52
N ARG A 153 5.65 -19.20 -9.90
CA ARG A 153 5.74 -19.46 -8.46
C ARG A 153 6.79 -20.51 -8.17
N ILE A 154 7.75 -20.18 -7.32
CA ILE A 154 8.74 -21.11 -6.79
C ILE A 154 8.50 -21.32 -5.30
N LYS A 155 8.70 -22.54 -4.83
CA LYS A 155 8.54 -22.88 -3.41
C LYS A 155 9.80 -22.50 -2.64
N LEU A 156 9.66 -21.81 -1.50
CA LEU A 156 10.78 -21.47 -0.64
C LEU A 156 11.29 -22.71 0.11
N GLU A 157 12.60 -22.79 0.30
CA GLU A 157 13.24 -23.95 0.92
C GLU A 157 12.80 -24.08 2.39
N GLY A 158 12.08 -25.16 2.71
CA GLY A 158 11.68 -25.48 4.09
C GLY A 158 10.27 -25.04 4.54
N GLY A 159 9.39 -24.55 3.64
CA GLY A 159 8.04 -24.11 4.02
C GLY A 159 6.94 -24.38 2.98
N GLU A 160 5.71 -23.89 3.25
CA GLU A 160 4.56 -23.87 2.32
C GLU A 160 4.45 -22.56 1.52
N GLU A 161 5.37 -21.61 1.76
CA GLU A 161 5.37 -20.30 1.10
C GLU A 161 5.92 -20.37 -0.33
N TYR A 162 5.30 -19.61 -1.22
CA TYR A 162 5.68 -19.46 -2.62
C TYR A 162 6.12 -18.02 -2.88
N GLN A 163 7.18 -17.86 -3.67
CA GLN A 163 7.62 -16.56 -4.17
C GLN A 163 7.37 -16.49 -5.68
N GLU A 164 6.86 -15.35 -6.14
CA GLU A 164 6.75 -15.04 -7.57
C GLU A 164 8.09 -14.50 -8.07
N VAL A 165 8.63 -15.16 -9.09
CA VAL A 165 9.87 -14.78 -9.77
C VAL A 165 9.62 -14.71 -11.27
N ILE A 166 10.49 -14.01 -12.00
CA ILE A 166 10.38 -13.93 -13.46
C ILE A 166 10.50 -15.33 -14.05
N ASP A 167 9.64 -15.62 -15.03
CA ASP A 167 9.78 -16.82 -15.82
C ASP A 167 10.75 -16.58 -16.99
N ASP A 168 11.98 -17.07 -16.85
CA ASP A 168 13.00 -17.02 -17.89
C ASP A 168 12.64 -17.79 -19.17
N GLU A 169 11.60 -18.64 -19.14
CA GLU A 169 11.09 -19.35 -20.31
C GLU A 169 9.97 -18.60 -21.05
N ASP A 170 9.56 -17.43 -20.57
CA ASP A 170 8.61 -16.57 -21.28
C ASP A 170 9.12 -16.23 -22.69
N GLU A 171 8.29 -16.48 -23.70
CA GLU A 171 8.64 -16.35 -25.12
C GLU A 171 9.12 -14.93 -25.45
N LYS A 172 8.35 -13.90 -25.04
CA LYS A 172 8.69 -12.50 -25.31
C LYS A 172 10.01 -12.13 -24.64
N LEU A 173 10.23 -12.51 -23.38
CA LEU A 173 11.47 -12.22 -22.65
C LEU A 173 12.69 -12.93 -23.26
N ARG A 174 12.52 -14.16 -23.73
CA ARG A 174 13.58 -14.89 -24.44
C ARG A 174 13.95 -14.21 -25.74
N ASP A 175 12.96 -13.80 -26.52
CA ASP A 175 13.15 -13.09 -27.78
C ASP A 175 13.84 -11.74 -27.54
N LEU A 176 13.40 -10.97 -26.54
CA LEU A 176 14.05 -9.74 -26.11
C LEU A 176 15.54 -9.94 -25.84
N LYS A 177 15.87 -10.99 -25.08
CA LYS A 177 17.24 -11.28 -24.69
C LYS A 177 18.10 -11.68 -25.89
N ALA A 178 17.53 -12.42 -26.84
CA ALA A 178 18.20 -12.79 -28.08
C ALA A 178 18.41 -11.58 -29.01
N GLU A 179 17.40 -10.72 -29.15
CA GLU A 179 17.41 -9.60 -30.09
C GLU A 179 18.18 -8.38 -29.57
N MET A 180 17.98 -8.02 -28.29
CA MET A 180 18.47 -6.77 -27.69
C MET A 180 19.53 -6.98 -26.59
N GLY A 181 19.72 -8.22 -26.15
CA GLY A 181 20.73 -8.59 -25.16
C GLY A 181 20.28 -8.43 -23.71
N ASN A 182 21.20 -8.75 -22.81
CA ASN A 182 20.92 -8.92 -21.38
C ASN A 182 20.52 -7.61 -20.67
N GLU A 183 21.04 -6.46 -21.10
CA GLU A 183 20.73 -5.18 -20.44
C GLU A 183 19.31 -4.69 -20.75
N ALA A 184 18.81 -4.90 -21.98
CA ALA A 184 17.42 -4.63 -22.33
C ALA A 184 16.46 -5.58 -21.58
N TYR A 185 16.80 -6.87 -21.51
CA TYR A 185 16.08 -7.85 -20.69
C TYR A 185 16.01 -7.43 -19.21
N LYS A 186 17.12 -6.97 -18.61
CA LYS A 186 17.12 -6.46 -17.22
C LYS A 186 16.24 -5.23 -17.05
N SER A 187 16.26 -4.31 -18.02
CA SER A 187 15.42 -3.10 -17.99
C SER A 187 13.94 -3.46 -17.96
N VAL A 188 13.48 -4.34 -18.87
CA VAL A 188 12.08 -4.78 -18.92
C VAL A 188 11.68 -5.58 -17.68
N THR A 189 12.52 -6.52 -17.23
CA THR A 189 12.21 -7.34 -16.05
C THR A 189 12.20 -6.54 -14.76
N LEU A 190 13.01 -5.48 -14.66
CA LEU A 190 12.91 -4.52 -13.55
C LEU A 190 11.60 -3.73 -13.62
N ALA A 191 11.25 -3.19 -14.80
CA ALA A 191 10.02 -2.43 -14.98
C ALA A 191 8.77 -3.25 -14.64
N ILE A 192 8.64 -4.49 -15.14
CA ILE A 192 7.47 -5.33 -14.85
C ILE A 192 7.40 -5.75 -13.36
N LYS A 193 8.54 -5.95 -12.69
CA LYS A 193 8.58 -6.19 -11.24
C LYS A 193 8.07 -4.99 -10.45
N GLU A 194 8.53 -3.80 -10.81
CA GLU A 194 8.06 -2.55 -10.18
C GLU A 194 6.57 -2.32 -10.45
N ILE A 195 6.07 -2.61 -11.64
CA ILE A 195 4.64 -2.56 -11.94
C ILE A 195 3.87 -3.55 -11.04
N ASN A 196 4.35 -4.79 -10.88
CA ASN A 196 3.67 -5.79 -10.05
C ASN A 196 3.67 -5.43 -8.55
N GLU A 197 4.72 -4.75 -8.07
CA GLU A 197 4.82 -4.32 -6.67
C GLU A 197 3.98 -3.06 -6.38
N TYR A 198 3.98 -2.07 -7.28
CA TYR A 198 3.40 -0.75 -7.01
C TYR A 198 2.03 -0.53 -7.66
N ASN A 199 1.73 -1.19 -8.78
CA ASN A 199 0.48 -1.01 -9.51
C ASN A 199 0.04 -2.27 -10.30
N PRO A 200 -0.11 -3.43 -9.64
CA PRO A 200 -0.34 -4.70 -10.33
C PRO A 200 -1.63 -4.68 -11.19
N SER A 201 -2.69 -4.02 -10.70
CA SER A 201 -3.97 -3.94 -11.41
C SER A 201 -3.99 -2.84 -12.47
N GLY A 202 -3.37 -1.69 -12.20
CA GLY A 202 -3.44 -0.54 -13.11
C GLY A 202 -2.41 -0.58 -14.23
N ARG A 203 -1.27 -1.25 -14.04
CA ARG A 203 -0.18 -1.41 -15.02
C ARG A 203 0.40 -0.11 -15.60
N TYR A 204 0.07 1.04 -15.04
CA TYR A 204 0.66 2.34 -15.41
C TYR A 204 1.77 2.75 -14.44
N VAL A 205 2.69 3.57 -14.93
CA VAL A 205 3.83 4.09 -14.16
C VAL A 205 3.35 4.94 -12.98
N ILE A 206 3.81 4.62 -11.78
CA ILE A 206 3.51 5.40 -10.56
C ILE A 206 4.75 6.18 -10.14
N SER A 207 4.56 7.45 -9.76
CA SER A 207 5.62 8.25 -9.16
C SER A 207 5.67 8.03 -7.65
N GLU A 208 6.85 7.69 -7.14
CA GLU A 208 7.08 7.45 -5.72
C GLU A 208 8.19 8.33 -5.17
N LEU A 209 8.02 8.77 -3.93
CA LEU A 209 9.09 9.43 -3.19
C LEU A 209 10.16 8.39 -2.85
N TRP A 210 11.39 8.62 -3.28
CA TRP A 210 12.44 7.61 -3.24
C TRP A 210 13.71 8.11 -2.57
N ASN A 211 14.29 7.27 -1.73
CA ASN A 211 15.64 7.44 -1.19
C ASN A 211 16.60 6.62 -2.06
N TYR A 212 17.30 7.29 -2.97
CA TYR A 212 18.26 6.67 -3.88
C TYR A 212 19.51 6.17 -3.18
N ARG A 213 19.86 6.75 -2.01
CA ARG A 213 21.00 6.27 -1.21
C ARG A 213 20.70 4.91 -0.57
N GLU A 214 19.49 4.74 -0.07
CA GLU A 214 19.07 3.51 0.61
C GLU A 214 18.36 2.51 -0.30
N GLY A 215 18.04 2.89 -1.53
CA GLY A 215 17.37 2.00 -2.49
C GLY A 215 15.95 1.62 -2.07
N ARG A 216 15.23 2.51 -1.37
CA ARG A 216 13.87 2.25 -0.87
C ARG A 216 12.96 3.48 -1.00
N LYS A 217 11.66 3.26 -0.80
CA LYS A 217 10.68 4.34 -0.64
C LYS A 217 11.10 5.27 0.50
N ALA A 218 11.09 6.57 0.24
CA ALA A 218 11.34 7.58 1.25
C ALA A 218 10.08 7.87 2.07
N SER A 219 10.31 8.19 3.34
CA SER A 219 9.30 8.70 4.26
C SER A 219 8.99 10.16 3.95
N LEU A 220 7.81 10.62 4.39
CA LEU A 220 7.43 12.03 4.33
C LEU A 220 8.46 12.91 5.06
N LYS A 221 8.95 12.43 6.21
CA LYS A 221 9.98 13.12 6.99
C LYS A 221 11.25 13.35 6.16
N GLU A 222 11.80 12.29 5.54
CA GLU A 222 13.01 12.40 4.70
C GLU A 222 12.82 13.41 3.56
N GLY A 223 11.65 13.44 2.93
CA GLY A 223 11.40 14.39 1.85
C GLY A 223 11.18 15.83 2.34
N VAL A 224 10.58 16.05 3.51
CA VAL A 224 10.48 17.38 4.12
C VAL A 224 11.86 17.90 4.56
N GLU A 225 12.67 17.06 5.20
CA GLU A 225 14.06 17.38 5.57
C GLU A 225 14.86 17.78 4.33
N PHE A 226 14.74 17.00 3.24
CA PHE A 226 15.38 17.32 1.97
C PHE A 226 14.92 18.65 1.37
N LEU A 227 13.61 18.95 1.39
CA LEU A 227 13.11 20.25 0.93
C LEU A 227 13.68 21.42 1.75
N LEU A 228 13.78 21.28 3.06
CA LEU A 228 14.36 22.30 3.94
C LEU A 228 15.84 22.52 3.62
N GLU A 229 16.61 21.46 3.38
CA GLU A 229 18.01 21.56 2.96
C GLU A 229 18.17 22.28 1.62
N LEU A 230 17.31 21.97 0.64
CA LEU A 230 17.27 22.67 -0.64
C LEU A 230 16.97 24.16 -0.46
N TRP A 231 15.95 24.48 0.34
CA TRP A 231 15.57 25.85 0.64
C TRP A 231 16.71 26.64 1.28
N GLU A 232 17.35 26.09 2.31
CA GLU A 232 18.51 26.70 2.98
C GLU A 232 19.67 26.94 2.02
N THR A 233 19.92 25.98 1.12
CA THR A 233 20.97 26.12 0.10
C THR A 233 20.66 27.27 -0.86
N VAL A 234 19.41 27.40 -1.32
CA VAL A 234 18.98 28.50 -2.20
C VAL A 234 19.02 29.84 -1.46
N LYS A 235 18.58 29.88 -0.20
CA LYS A 235 18.59 31.07 0.65
C LYS A 235 20.01 31.63 0.81
N ARG A 236 20.98 30.78 1.14
CA ARG A 236 22.40 31.16 1.27
C ARG A 236 22.97 31.69 -0.04
N ARG A 237 22.65 31.08 -1.18
CA ARG A 237 23.12 31.53 -2.51
C ARG A 237 22.55 32.89 -2.91
N ARG A 238 21.37 33.26 -2.41
CA ARG A 238 20.70 34.54 -2.72
C ARG A 238 21.04 35.66 -1.73
N GLY A 239 21.86 35.39 -0.70
CA GLY A 239 22.24 36.40 0.30
C GLY A 239 21.07 36.93 1.14
N MET A 240 19.94 36.22 1.17
CA MET A 240 18.80 36.60 2.00
C MET A 240 19.03 36.06 3.42
N THR A 241 19.37 36.92 4.37
CA THR A 241 19.45 36.60 5.81
C THR A 241 18.07 36.53 6.43
#